data_AF-A0A3C8C8A4-F1
#
_entry.id   AF-A0A3C8C8A4-F1
#
_cell.length_a   1.000
_cell.length_b   1.000
_cell.length_c   1.000
_cell.angle_alpha   90.00
_cell.angle_beta   90.00
_cell.angle_gamma   90.00
#
_symmetry.space_group_name_H-M   'P 1'
#
loop_
_entity.id
_entity.type
_entity.pdbx_description
1 polymer ?
#
loop_
_entity_poly.entity_id
_entity_poly.type
_entity_poly.pdbx_seq_one_letter_code
_entity_poly.pdbx_strand_id
1 'polypeptide(L)'
;MAHQERWDGSGYPNNLKGEEIPLAGRIVAICDVFDALTSKRYYKEAFSIEKSMEIIEQSSGKDFESRLVEAFKKALPEMIRIVKELPDDEPADILKVYRKNRTKNAA
;
A
#
# COMPACT_ATOMS: atom_id res chain seq x y z
N MET A 1 7.15 -0.24 12.96
CA MET A 1 6.22 -1.29 13.46
C MET A 1 6.07 -2.34 12.36
N ALA A 2 5.96 -3.62 12.71
CA ALA A 2 6.21 -4.84 11.92
C ALA A 2 5.46 -5.07 10.56
N HIS A 3 4.97 -4.04 9.88
CA HIS A 3 4.27 -4.17 8.58
C HIS A 3 5.16 -4.65 7.43
N GLN A 4 6.49 -4.61 7.60
CA GLN A 4 7.47 -5.16 6.66
C GLN A 4 7.88 -6.61 7.01
N GLU A 5 7.38 -7.15 8.13
CA GLU A 5 7.47 -8.58 8.41
C GLU A 5 6.51 -9.33 7.49
N ARG A 6 6.86 -10.56 7.11
CA ARG A 6 6.04 -11.42 6.24
C ARG A 6 5.60 -12.64 7.02
N TRP A 7 4.39 -13.11 6.74
CA TRP A 7 3.80 -14.25 7.45
C TRP A 7 4.68 -15.51 7.48
N ASP A 8 5.47 -15.76 6.43
CA ASP A 8 6.41 -16.88 6.32
C ASP A 8 7.73 -16.70 7.07
N GLY A 9 8.01 -15.50 7.59
CA GLY A 9 9.26 -15.13 8.26
C GLY A 9 10.35 -14.55 7.35
N SER A 10 10.08 -14.34 6.06
CA SER A 10 11.05 -13.77 5.10
C SER A 10 11.10 -12.22 5.09
N GLY A 11 10.34 -11.57 5.98
CA GLY A 11 10.29 -10.13 6.13
C GLY A 11 11.35 -9.58 7.09
N TYR A 12 11.25 -8.29 7.43
CA TYR A 12 12.26 -7.59 8.22
C TYR A 12 11.60 -6.55 9.15
N PRO A 13 12.28 -6.06 10.21
CA PRO A 13 13.71 -6.26 10.56
C PRO A 13 14.03 -7.50 11.39
N ASN A 14 13.04 -8.12 12.03
CA ASN A 14 13.27 -9.15 13.05
C ASN A 14 13.03 -10.58 12.52
N ASN A 15 12.50 -10.73 11.29
CA ASN A 15 12.14 -12.02 10.68
C ASN A 15 11.09 -12.77 11.52
N LEU A 16 10.12 -12.03 12.05
CA LEU A 16 9.03 -12.62 12.84
C LEU A 16 8.15 -13.46 11.93
N LYS A 17 7.69 -14.63 12.42
CA LYS A 17 6.88 -15.55 11.62
C LYS A 17 5.50 -15.74 12.24
N GLY A 18 4.48 -15.85 11.39
CA GLY A 18 3.15 -16.20 11.82
C GLY A 18 2.60 -15.26 12.89
N GLU A 19 2.17 -15.83 14.01
CA GLU A 19 1.56 -15.08 15.12
C GLU A 19 2.58 -14.33 16.01
N GLU A 20 3.88 -14.53 15.80
CA GLU A 20 4.92 -13.68 16.41
C GLU A 20 4.81 -12.23 15.91
N ILE A 21 4.25 -12.04 14.71
CA ILE A 21 3.90 -10.73 14.18
C ILE A 21 2.65 -10.24 14.91
N PRO A 22 2.69 -9.07 15.58
CA PRO A 22 1.51 -8.49 16.22
C PRO A 22 0.34 -8.38 15.22
N LEU A 23 -0.88 -8.68 15.66
CA LEU A 23 -2.07 -8.64 14.80
C LEU A 23 -2.20 -7.32 14.04
N ALA A 24 -1.97 -6.19 14.70
CA ALA A 24 -1.98 -4.88 14.06
C ALA A 24 -0.97 -4.77 12.92
N GLY A 25 0.23 -5.35 13.07
CA GLY A 25 1.24 -5.39 12.01
C GLY A 25 0.78 -6.20 10.79
N ARG A 26 0.13 -7.35 11.02
CA ARG A 26 -0.42 -8.19 9.94
C ARG A 26 -1.56 -7.53 9.19
N ILE A 27 -2.44 -6.81 9.90
CA ILE A 27 -3.53 -6.04 9.29
C ILE A 27 -2.96 -4.90 8.44
N VAL A 28 -2.05 -4.09 9.01
CA VAL A 28 -1.45 -2.95 8.32
C VAL A 28 -0.67 -3.39 7.09
N ALA A 29 0.03 -4.54 7.12
CA ALA A 29 0.77 -5.05 5.96
C ALA A 29 -0.12 -5.25 4.73
N ILE A 30 -1.33 -5.80 4.89
CA ILE A 30 -2.27 -5.98 3.77
C ILE A 30 -2.78 -4.63 3.27
N CYS A 31 -3.15 -3.73 4.19
CA CYS A 31 -3.63 -2.40 3.82
C CYS A 31 -2.58 -1.58 3.07
N ASP A 32 -1.32 -1.59 3.54
CA ASP A 32 -0.20 -0.88 2.94
C ASP A 32 0.09 -1.37 1.51
N VAL A 33 0.06 -2.70 1.30
CA VAL A 33 0.24 -3.26 -0.04
C VAL A 33 -0.94 -2.94 -0.95
N PHE A 34 -2.19 -3.03 -0.47
CA PHE A 34 -3.36 -2.68 -1.28
C PHE A 34 -3.32 -1.21 -1.73
N ASP A 35 -3.06 -0.30 -0.80
CA ASP A 35 -2.90 1.13 -1.08
C ASP A 35 -1.78 1.36 -2.09
N ALA A 36 -0.59 0.77 -1.86
CA ALA A 36 0.54 0.86 -2.77
C ALA A 36 0.27 0.36 -4.19
N LEU A 37 -0.58 -0.66 -4.35
CA LEU A 37 -0.95 -1.22 -5.66
C LEU A 37 -2.03 -0.38 -6.36
N THR A 38 -2.92 0.28 -5.60
CA THR A 38 -4.07 1.03 -6.13
C THR A 38 -3.83 2.54 -6.26
N SER A 39 -2.76 3.07 -5.66
CA SER A 39 -2.35 4.46 -5.80
C SER A 39 -1.42 4.68 -7.01
N LYS A 40 -1.63 5.79 -7.71
CA LYS A 40 -0.73 6.22 -8.80
C LYS A 40 0.59 6.72 -8.23
N ARG A 41 1.71 6.21 -8.75
CA ARG A 41 3.06 6.67 -8.39
C ARG A 41 3.72 7.32 -9.60
N TYR A 42 4.65 8.24 -9.39
CA TYR A 42 5.33 9.01 -10.46
C TYR A 42 5.87 8.13 -11.61
N TYR A 43 6.28 6.90 -11.30
CA TYR A 43 6.87 5.95 -12.26
C TYR A 43 5.96 4.76 -12.62
N LYS A 44 4.75 4.67 -12.05
CA LYS A 44 3.89 3.49 -12.19
C LYS A 44 2.41 3.88 -12.08
N GLU A 45 1.65 3.54 -13.13
CA GLU A 45 0.20 3.63 -13.08
C GLU A 45 -0.36 2.67 -12.02
N ALA A 46 -1.46 3.06 -11.39
CA ALA A 46 -2.17 2.21 -10.45
C ALA A 46 -2.62 0.91 -11.12
N PHE A 47 -2.56 -0.20 -10.38
CA PHE A 47 -3.23 -1.43 -10.82
C PHE A 47 -4.75 -1.30 -10.61
N SER A 48 -5.51 -2.08 -11.38
CA SER A 48 -6.95 -2.21 -11.12
C SER A 48 -7.18 -2.92 -9.78
N ILE A 49 -8.35 -2.71 -9.17
CA ILE A 49 -8.73 -3.37 -7.91
C ILE A 49 -8.64 -4.89 -8.05
N GLU A 50 -9.09 -5.43 -9.18
CA GLU A 50 -9.06 -6.86 -9.48
C GLU A 50 -7.62 -7.39 -9.49
N LYS A 51 -6.71 -6.66 -10.15
CA LYS A 51 -5.30 -7.06 -10.21
C LYS A 51 -4.62 -6.94 -8.85
N SER A 52 -4.92 -5.89 -8.09
CA SER A 52 -4.42 -5.73 -6.72
C SER A 52 -4.85 -6.88 -5.82
N MET A 53 -6.11 -7.28 -5.90
CA MET A 53 -6.62 -8.43 -5.14
C MET A 53 -6.01 -9.75 -5.59
N GLU A 54 -5.84 -9.98 -6.89
CA GLU A 54 -5.16 -11.17 -7.42
C GLU A 54 -3.74 -11.33 -6.81
N ILE A 55 -2.99 -10.23 -6.73
CA ILE A 55 -1.64 -10.21 -6.13
C ILE A 55 -1.70 -10.55 -4.63
N ILE A 56 -2.63 -9.92 -3.89
CA ILE A 56 -2.78 -10.17 -2.45
C ILE A 56 -3.16 -11.63 -2.17
N GLU A 57 -4.06 -12.19 -2.97
CA GLU A 57 -4.48 -13.59 -2.85
C GLU A 57 -3.34 -14.58 -3.17
N GLN A 58 -2.54 -14.31 -4.20
CA GLN A 58 -1.35 -15.11 -4.53
C GLN A 58 -0.29 -15.09 -3.41
N SER A 59 -0.23 -14.02 -2.62
CA SER A 59 0.66 -13.87 -1.47
C SER A 59 0.09 -14.44 -0.16
N SER A 60 -1.11 -15.03 -0.17
CA SER A 60 -1.75 -15.63 1.01
C SER A 60 -0.96 -16.82 1.53
N GLY A 61 -0.73 -16.87 2.85
CA GLY A 61 0.07 -17.89 3.52
C GLY A 61 1.58 -17.69 3.37
N LYS A 62 2.02 -16.68 2.63
CA LYS A 62 3.42 -16.31 2.45
C LYS A 62 3.73 -14.92 3.00
N ASP A 63 3.26 -13.88 2.33
CA ASP A 63 3.44 -12.51 2.82
C ASP A 63 2.37 -12.18 3.86
N PHE A 64 1.15 -12.70 3.67
CA PHE A 64 -0.01 -12.39 4.49
C PHE A 64 -0.61 -13.63 5.15
N GLU A 65 -1.22 -13.44 6.32
CA GLU A 65 -2.02 -14.48 6.95
C GLU A 65 -3.30 -14.75 6.16
N SER A 66 -3.58 -16.01 5.81
CA SER A 66 -4.76 -16.38 5.01
C SER A 66 -6.08 -15.93 5.63
N ARG A 67 -6.23 -15.99 6.97
CA ARG A 67 -7.45 -15.52 7.66
C ARG A 67 -7.69 -14.03 7.45
N LEU A 68 -6.63 -13.23 7.38
CA LEU A 68 -6.72 -11.79 7.18
C LEU A 68 -6.94 -11.44 5.72
N VAL A 69 -6.41 -12.22 4.77
CA VAL A 69 -6.76 -12.08 3.34
C VAL A 69 -8.26 -12.29 3.14
N GLU A 70 -8.84 -13.33 3.76
CA GLU A 70 -10.29 -13.58 3.69
C GLU A 70 -11.13 -12.50 4.40
N ALA A 71 -10.62 -11.93 5.50
CA ALA A 71 -11.25 -10.77 6.13
C ALA A 71 -11.19 -9.52 5.24
N PHE A 72 -10.06 -9.29 4.58
CA PHE A 72 -9.86 -8.16 3.68
C PHE A 72 -10.79 -8.22 2.46
N LYS A 73 -11.01 -9.41 1.88
CA LYS A 73 -12.02 -9.63 0.83
C LYS A 73 -13.42 -9.15 1.24
N LYS A 74 -13.81 -9.41 2.50
CA LYS A 74 -15.10 -8.96 3.03
C LYS A 74 -15.15 -7.44 3.23
N ALA A 75 -14.02 -6.83 3.57
CA ALA A 75 -13.88 -5.38 3.72
C ALA A 75 -13.67 -4.63 2.39
N LEU A 76 -13.37 -5.34 1.30
CA LEU A 76 -13.02 -4.77 -0.01
C LEU A 76 -14.01 -3.72 -0.53
N PRO A 77 -15.34 -3.87 -0.43
CA PRO A 77 -16.27 -2.84 -0.88
C PRO A 77 -16.03 -1.47 -0.21
N GLU A 78 -15.69 -1.48 1.08
CA GLU A 78 -15.37 -0.27 1.84
C GLU A 78 -13.99 0.29 1.47
N MET A 79 -13.01 -0.58 1.24
CA MET A 79 -11.69 -0.16 0.75
C MET A 79 -11.79 0.54 -0.62
N ILE A 80 -12.62 0.02 -1.53
CA ILE A 80 -12.89 0.64 -2.84
C ILE A 80 -13.54 2.01 -2.65
N ARG A 81 -14.48 2.14 -1.71
CA ARG A 81 -15.13 3.42 -1.39
C ARG A 81 -14.08 4.45 -0.94
N ILE A 82 -13.20 4.07 -0.02
CA ILE A 82 -12.12 4.93 0.49
C ILE A 82 -11.20 5.39 -0.64
N VAL A 83 -10.68 4.49 -1.46
CA VAL A 83 -9.77 4.82 -2.57
C VAL A 83 -10.40 5.81 -3.57
N LYS A 84 -11.72 5.70 -3.79
CA LYS A 84 -12.44 6.62 -4.69
C LYS A 84 -12.72 7.99 -4.08
N GLU A 85 -13.03 8.03 -2.78
CA GLU A 85 -13.41 9.26 -2.08
C GLU A 85 -12.20 10.07 -1.57
N LEU A 86 -11.06 9.42 -1.32
CA LEU A 86 -9.84 10.01 -0.80
C LEU A 86 -8.66 9.71 -1.74
N PRO A 87 -8.65 10.26 -2.96
CA PRO A 87 -7.52 10.08 -3.87
C PRO A 87 -6.26 10.80 -3.36
N ASP A 88 -5.11 10.20 -3.64
CA ASP A 88 -3.80 10.81 -3.46
C ASP A 88 -3.59 11.93 -4.51
N ASP A 89 -4.32 13.05 -4.40
CA ASP A 89 -4.19 14.16 -5.32
C ASP A 89 -2.75 14.75 -5.32
N GLU A 90 -2.30 15.14 -6.53
CA GLU A 90 -0.93 15.35 -7.01
C GLU A 90 0.16 15.74 -5.97
N PRO A 91 1.39 15.18 -6.09
CA PRO A 91 2.55 15.80 -5.49
C PRO A 91 2.65 17.22 -6.03
N ALA A 92 2.58 18.22 -5.13
CA ALA A 92 2.72 19.63 -5.47
C ALA A 92 3.82 19.76 -6.51
N ASP A 93 3.44 20.06 -7.76
CA ASP A 93 4.28 19.96 -8.94
C ASP A 93 5.61 20.70 -8.67
N ILE A 94 6.62 19.93 -8.24
CA ILE A 94 7.89 20.49 -7.74
C ILE A 94 8.54 21.29 -8.86
N LEU A 95 8.27 20.91 -10.12
CA LEU A 95 8.70 21.63 -11.30
C LEU A 95 7.94 22.96 -11.47
N LYS A 96 6.64 23.06 -11.17
CA LYS A 96 5.94 24.36 -11.11
C LYS A 96 6.50 25.25 -9.99
N VAL A 97 6.74 24.71 -8.79
CA VAL A 97 7.33 25.47 -7.67
C VAL A 97 8.74 25.95 -8.02
N TYR A 98 9.57 25.09 -8.62
CA TYR A 98 10.91 25.41 -9.09
C TYR A 98 10.92 26.46 -10.22
N ARG A 99 10.04 26.34 -11.22
CA ARG A 99 9.89 27.32 -12.31
C ARG A 99 9.44 28.69 -11.80
N LYS A 100 8.52 28.74 -10.84
CA LYS A 100 8.02 29.99 -10.22
C LYS A 100 9.08 30.71 -9.38
N ASN A 101 10.01 29.98 -8.78
CA ASN A 101 11.10 30.55 -8.00
C ASN A 101 12.28 31.02 -8.86
N ARG A 102 12.43 30.51 -10.09
CA ARG A 102 13.45 30.97 -11.04
C ARG A 102 13.10 32.29 -11.71
N THR A 103 11.82 32.56 -11.96
CA THR A 103 11.37 33.85 -12.54
C THR A 103 11.37 34.99 -11.53
N LYS A 104 11.35 34.71 -10.22
CA LYS A 104 11.45 35.72 -9.16
C LYS A 104 12.89 36.16 -8.83
N ASN A 105 13.89 35.35 -9.18
CA ASN A 105 15.31 35.65 -8.92
C ASN A 105 16.06 36.15 -10.17
N ALA A 106 15.34 36.52 -11.22
CA ALA A 106 15.89 37.04 -12.48
C ALA A 106 15.47 38.50 -12.75
N ALA A 107 15.03 39.22 -11.71
CA ALA A 107 14.70 40.64 -11.75
C ALA A 107 15.58 41.40 -10.73
#